data_AF-A0AB38R7U4-F1
#
_entry.id   AF-A0AB38R7U4-F1
#
_cell.length_a   1.000
_cell.length_b   1.000
_cell.length_c   1.000
_cell.angle_alpha   90.00
_cell.angle_beta   90.00
_cell.angle_gamma   90.00
#
_symmetry.space_group_name_H-M   'P 1'
#
loop_
_entity.id
_entity.type
_entity.pdbx_description
1 polymer ?
#
loop_
_entity_poly.entity_id
_entity_poly.type
_entity_poly.pdbx_seq_one_letter_code
_entity_poly.pdbx_strand_id
1 'polypeptide(L)'
;MRGVEDEAGVPHGSARHYFENARGLIVEVVRHLLDGDLPRPGETPKQQVARWLGPESGRTRARYELIIASFHDPDLAVELVRGRDRFVDILVERGMTSSDATELVAALDGLVLDALLCRQAPETLDPEQTFKRFGAKFP
;
A
#
# COMPACT_ATOMS: atom_id res chain seq x y z
N MET A 1 -19.58 -7.62 -9.95
CA MET A 1 -19.07 -7.90 -11.31
C MET A 1 -19.51 -6.84 -12.31
N ARG A 2 -20.81 -6.62 -12.55
CA ARG A 2 -21.29 -5.61 -13.52
C ARG A 2 -20.65 -4.23 -13.36
N GLY A 3 -20.68 -3.64 -12.15
CA GLY A 3 -20.06 -2.33 -11.95
C GLY A 3 -18.57 -2.25 -12.25
N VAL A 4 -17.81 -3.35 -12.12
CA VAL A 4 -16.40 -3.40 -12.51
C VAL A 4 -16.26 -3.49 -14.03
N GLU A 5 -17.15 -4.24 -14.69
CA GLU A 5 -17.18 -4.34 -16.15
C GLU A 5 -17.55 -3.00 -16.79
N ASP A 6 -18.51 -2.29 -16.18
CA ASP A 6 -18.92 -0.94 -16.57
C ASP A 6 -17.77 0.06 -16.43
N GLU A 7 -17.10 0.08 -15.28
CA GLU A 7 -15.93 0.94 -15.02
C GLU A 7 -14.77 0.63 -15.98
N ALA A 8 -14.53 -0.65 -16.27
CA ALA A 8 -13.48 -1.09 -17.19
C ALA A 8 -13.85 -0.93 -18.67
N GLY A 9 -15.09 -0.55 -19.00
CA GLY A 9 -15.57 -0.44 -20.38
C GLY A 9 -15.56 -1.76 -21.16
N VAL A 10 -15.72 -2.89 -20.46
CA VAL A 10 -15.69 -4.24 -21.07
C VAL A 10 -17.09 -4.86 -21.13
N PRO A 11 -17.35 -5.79 -22.07
CA PRO A 11 -18.64 -6.46 -22.15
C PRO A 11 -19.02 -7.20 -20.86
N HIS A 12 -20.30 -7.22 -20.54
CA HIS A 12 -20.80 -8.00 -19.40
C HIS A 12 -20.47 -9.50 -19.53
N GLY A 13 -20.04 -10.10 -18.43
CA GLY A 13 -19.59 -11.49 -18.39
C GLY A 13 -18.09 -11.65 -18.65
N SER A 14 -17.39 -10.62 -19.13
CA SER A 14 -15.93 -10.67 -19.33
C SER A 14 -15.21 -10.93 -18.01
N ALA A 15 -15.64 -10.31 -16.91
CA ALA A 15 -14.96 -10.50 -15.63
C ALA A 15 -15.12 -11.94 -15.11
N ARG A 16 -16.22 -12.63 -15.43
CA ARG A 16 -16.40 -14.06 -15.08
C ARG A 16 -15.53 -15.01 -15.88
N HIS A 17 -15.01 -14.57 -17.03
CA HIS A 17 -14.05 -15.35 -17.80
C HIS A 17 -12.69 -15.42 -17.10
N TYR A 18 -12.29 -14.33 -16.44
CA TYR A 18 -10.98 -14.21 -15.77
C TYR A 18 -11.04 -14.50 -14.27
N PHE A 19 -12.17 -14.26 -13.63
CA PHE A 19 -12.35 -14.43 -12.19
C PHE A 19 -13.55 -15.34 -11.92
N GLU A 20 -13.31 -16.39 -11.14
CA GLU A 20 -14.33 -17.40 -10.81
C GLU A 20 -15.58 -16.76 -10.17
N ASN A 21 -15.38 -15.77 -9.31
CA ASN A 21 -16.45 -15.02 -8.65
C ASN A 21 -15.97 -13.63 -8.19
N ALA A 22 -16.88 -12.84 -7.60
CA ALA A 22 -16.57 -11.50 -7.12
C ALA A 22 -15.48 -11.48 -6.03
N ARG A 23 -15.42 -12.52 -5.20
CA ARG A 23 -14.39 -12.67 -4.17
C ARG A 23 -13.02 -12.94 -4.81
N GLY A 24 -12.95 -13.81 -5.81
CA GLY A 24 -11.72 -14.05 -6.58
C GLY A 24 -11.18 -12.78 -7.23
N LEU A 25 -12.06 -11.96 -7.79
CA LEU A 25 -11.69 -10.64 -8.30
C LEU A 25 -11.11 -9.73 -7.20
N ILE A 26 -11.78 -9.62 -6.04
CA ILE A 26 -11.32 -8.77 -4.93
C ILE A 26 -9.93 -9.21 -4.46
N VAL A 27 -9.69 -10.50 -4.29
CA VAL A 27 -8.38 -11.04 -3.89
C VAL A 27 -7.29 -10.66 -4.89
N GLU A 28 -7.55 -10.84 -6.19
CA GLU A 28 -6.56 -10.48 -7.22
C GLU A 28 -6.34 -8.97 -7.32
N VAL A 29 -7.37 -8.15 -7.11
CA VAL A 29 -7.23 -6.69 -7.01
C VAL A 29 -6.37 -6.30 -5.83
N VAL A 30 -6.57 -6.91 -4.66
CA VAL A 30 -5.78 -6.65 -3.44
C VAL A 30 -4.32 -7.04 -3.67
N ARG A 31 -4.06 -8.22 -4.24
CA ARG A 31 -2.69 -8.67 -4.56
C ARG A 31 -2.01 -7.73 -5.53
N HIS A 32 -2.69 -7.41 -6.63
CA HIS A 32 -2.19 -6.45 -7.59
C HIS A 32 -1.87 -5.14 -6.88
N LEU A 33 -2.82 -4.59 -6.11
CA LEU A 33 -2.67 -3.35 -5.36
C LEU A 33 -1.37 -3.34 -4.52
N LEU A 34 -1.17 -4.38 -3.71
CA LEU A 34 -0.04 -4.52 -2.79
C LEU A 34 1.29 -4.71 -3.52
N ASP A 35 1.31 -5.35 -4.69
CA ASP A 35 2.52 -5.44 -5.53
C ASP A 35 3.01 -4.06 -5.96
N GLY A 36 2.09 -3.12 -6.16
CA GLY A 36 2.40 -1.73 -6.49
C GLY A 36 3.05 -0.96 -5.33
N ASP A 37 2.84 -1.39 -4.08
CA ASP A 37 3.43 -0.74 -2.91
C ASP A 37 4.88 -1.18 -2.65
N LEU A 38 5.34 -2.26 -3.27
CA LEU A 38 6.69 -2.73 -3.07
C LEU A 38 7.71 -1.66 -3.55
N PRO A 39 8.82 -1.48 -2.82
CA PRO A 39 9.87 -0.56 -3.24
C PRO A 39 10.44 -0.96 -4.60
N ARG A 40 10.50 -0.01 -5.54
CA ARG A 40 11.12 -0.29 -6.85
C ARG A 40 12.64 -0.40 -6.72
N PRO A 41 13.34 -1.08 -7.65
CA PRO A 41 14.80 -1.12 -7.66
C PRO A 41 15.41 0.30 -7.69
N GLY A 42 16.28 0.61 -6.74
CA GLY A 42 16.93 1.92 -6.63
C GLY A 42 16.05 3.06 -6.11
N GLU A 43 14.79 2.80 -5.77
CA GLU A 43 13.86 3.80 -5.23
C GLU A 43 14.20 4.12 -3.77
N THR A 44 14.38 5.41 -3.45
CA THR A 44 14.54 5.86 -2.07
C THR A 44 13.19 5.94 -1.35
N PRO A 45 13.14 5.87 0.00
CA PRO A 45 11.89 6.03 0.75
C PRO A 45 11.13 7.31 0.40
N LYS A 46 11.85 8.42 0.15
CA LYS A 46 11.25 9.69 -0.28
C LYS A 46 10.59 9.59 -1.64
N GLN A 47 11.25 8.94 -2.61
CA GLN A 47 10.67 8.74 -3.96
C GLN A 47 9.44 7.84 -3.91
N GLN A 48 9.47 6.79 -3.08
CA GLN A 48 8.36 5.89 -2.87
C GLN A 48 7.14 6.61 -2.26
N VAL A 49 7.35 7.39 -1.20
CA VAL A 49 6.29 8.22 -0.61
C VAL A 49 5.75 9.25 -1.61
N ALA A 50 6.63 9.89 -2.39
CA ALA A 50 6.21 10.84 -3.40
C ALA A 50 5.33 10.20 -4.49
N ARG A 51 5.66 8.97 -4.89
CA ARG A 51 4.88 8.18 -5.85
C ARG A 51 3.49 7.84 -5.29
N TRP A 52 3.42 7.35 -4.06
CA TRP A 52 2.16 7.03 -3.39
C TRP A 52 1.25 8.24 -3.18
N LEU A 53 1.80 9.41 -2.87
CA LEU A 53 1.01 10.61 -2.63
C LEU A 53 0.68 11.38 -3.92
N GLY A 54 1.43 11.17 -5.00
CA GLY A 54 1.23 11.83 -6.28
C GLY A 54 0.49 10.91 -7.28
N PRO A 55 1.20 10.38 -8.29
CA PRO A 55 0.59 9.65 -9.40
C PRO A 55 -0.19 8.40 -8.98
N GLU A 56 0.11 7.81 -7.83
CA GLU A 56 -0.55 6.60 -7.33
C GLU A 56 -1.49 6.84 -6.15
N SER A 57 -1.83 8.11 -5.85
CA SER A 57 -2.70 8.49 -4.72
C SER A 57 -4.05 7.78 -4.70
N GLY A 58 -4.65 7.53 -5.87
CA GLY A 58 -5.87 6.72 -5.99
C GLY A 58 -5.68 5.28 -5.50
N ARG A 59 -4.55 4.65 -5.84
CA ARG A 59 -4.20 3.29 -5.41
C ARG A 59 -3.91 3.26 -3.91
N THR A 60 -3.14 4.22 -3.41
CA THR A 60 -2.81 4.31 -1.99
C THR A 60 -4.06 4.57 -1.15
N ARG A 61 -5.00 5.39 -1.62
CA ARG A 61 -6.31 5.57 -0.96
C ARG A 61 -7.13 4.28 -0.94
N ALA A 62 -7.21 3.57 -2.06
CA ALA A 62 -7.90 2.29 -2.13
C ALA A 62 -7.32 1.27 -1.14
N ARG A 63 -6.00 1.25 -0.93
CA ARG A 63 -5.36 0.41 0.10
C ARG A 63 -5.91 0.70 1.50
N TYR A 64 -5.99 1.96 1.89
CA TYR A 64 -6.49 2.33 3.21
C TYR A 64 -7.97 2.01 3.36
N GLU A 65 -8.77 2.19 2.32
CA GLU A 65 -10.18 1.78 2.32
C GLU A 65 -10.31 0.24 2.52
N LEU A 66 -9.42 -0.55 1.89
CA LEU A 66 -9.36 -2.01 2.09
C LEU A 66 -8.88 -2.40 3.50
N ILE A 67 -7.93 -1.67 4.08
CA ILE A 67 -7.51 -1.89 5.47
C ILE A 67 -8.69 -1.70 6.42
N ILE A 68 -9.48 -0.64 6.26
CA ILE A 68 -10.68 -0.43 7.07
C ILE A 68 -11.73 -1.53 6.83
N ALA A 69 -11.95 -1.92 5.57
CA ALA A 69 -12.88 -3.00 5.23
C ALA A 69 -12.47 -4.34 5.88
N SER A 70 -11.17 -4.60 6.00
CA SER A 70 -10.64 -5.84 6.58
C SER A 70 -10.99 -6.05 8.06
N PHE A 71 -11.36 -5.00 8.80
CA PHE A 71 -11.87 -5.14 10.17
C PHE A 71 -13.16 -5.96 10.25
N HIS A 72 -13.86 -6.15 9.13
CA HIS A 72 -15.05 -6.97 9.01
C HIS A 72 -14.88 -8.18 8.08
N ASP A 73 -13.68 -8.39 7.53
CA ASP A 73 -13.36 -9.48 6.61
C ASP A 73 -11.97 -10.08 6.93
N PRO A 74 -11.92 -11.17 7.72
CA PRO A 74 -10.67 -11.81 8.13
C PRO A 74 -9.83 -12.34 6.96
N ASP A 75 -10.47 -12.76 5.86
CA ASP A 75 -9.74 -13.29 4.71
C ASP A 75 -9.04 -12.16 3.95
N LEU A 76 -9.67 -10.98 3.86
CA LEU A 76 -9.03 -9.78 3.35
C LEU A 76 -7.86 -9.34 4.23
N ALA A 77 -8.00 -9.41 5.55
CA ALA A 77 -6.93 -9.08 6.49
C ALA A 77 -5.68 -9.96 6.26
N VAL A 78 -5.88 -11.26 6.01
CA VAL A 78 -4.78 -12.19 5.69
C VAL A 78 -4.02 -11.75 4.43
N GLU A 79 -4.71 -11.37 3.35
CA GLU A 79 -4.04 -10.93 2.12
C GLU A 79 -3.29 -9.60 2.30
N LEU A 80 -3.85 -8.66 3.06
CA LEU A 80 -3.17 -7.39 3.39
C LEU A 80 -1.90 -7.62 4.21
N VAL A 81 -1.96 -8.51 5.21
CA VAL A 81 -0.78 -8.90 6.02
C VAL A 81 0.28 -9.56 5.14
N ARG A 82 -0.10 -10.45 4.20
CA ARG A 82 0.85 -11.04 3.24
C ARG A 82 1.54 -9.99 2.36
N GLY A 83 0.82 -8.96 1.92
CA GLY A 83 1.45 -7.86 1.17
C GLY A 83 2.44 -7.08 2.02
N ARG A 84 2.09 -6.79 3.27
CA ARG A 84 2.98 -6.16 4.24
C ARG A 84 4.24 -7.00 4.47
N ASP A 85 4.09 -8.31 4.67
CA ASP A 85 5.22 -9.20 4.93
C ASP A 85 6.18 -9.26 3.74
N ARG A 86 5.67 -9.29 2.51
CA ARG A 86 6.51 -9.19 1.29
C ARG A 86 7.30 -7.88 1.21
N PHE A 87 6.72 -6.77 1.65
CA PHE A 87 7.46 -5.50 1.74
C PHE A 87 8.59 -5.63 2.77
N VAL A 88 8.29 -6.14 3.97
CA VAL A 88 9.29 -6.38 5.00
C VAL A 88 10.43 -7.26 4.48
N ASP A 89 10.13 -8.36 3.78
CA ASP A 89 11.12 -9.26 3.21
C ASP A 89 12.06 -8.54 2.23
N ILE A 90 11.53 -7.68 1.34
CA ILE A 90 12.36 -6.88 0.40
C ILE A 90 13.30 -5.94 1.15
N LEU A 91 12.87 -5.35 2.27
CA LEU A 91 13.73 -4.48 3.07
C LEU A 91 14.82 -5.27 3.80
N VAL A 92 14.49 -6.48 4.26
CA VAL A 92 15.46 -7.40 4.86
C VAL A 92 16.50 -7.85 3.83
N GLU A 93 16.08 -8.18 2.60
CA GLU A 93 16.98 -8.50 1.49
C GLU A 93 17.93 -7.33 1.14
N ARG A 94 17.50 -6.08 1.40
CA ARG A 94 18.30 -4.86 1.24
C ARG A 94 19.23 -4.59 2.44
N GLY A 95 19.27 -5.48 3.42
CA GLY A 95 20.19 -5.44 4.56
C GLY A 95 19.63 -4.86 5.85
N MET A 96 18.32 -4.58 5.93
CA MET A 96 17.69 -4.21 7.20
C MET A 96 17.51 -5.43 8.11
N THR A 97 17.50 -5.22 9.42
CA THR A 97 17.00 -6.27 10.33
C THR A 97 15.49 -6.41 10.14
N SER A 98 14.93 -7.59 10.45
CA SER A 98 13.47 -7.79 10.38
C SER A 98 12.69 -6.85 11.31
N SER A 99 13.26 -6.49 12.46
CA SER A 99 12.68 -5.52 13.40
C SER A 99 12.63 -4.13 12.77
N ASP A 100 13.77 -3.64 12.26
CA ASP A 100 13.84 -2.30 11.65
C ASP A 100 12.94 -2.19 10.41
N ALA A 101 12.88 -3.25 9.60
CA ALA A 101 12.01 -3.29 8.42
C ALA A 101 10.53 -3.25 8.81
N THR A 102 10.14 -4.00 9.85
CA THR A 102 8.78 -4.03 10.40
C THR A 102 8.35 -2.66 10.91
N GLU A 103 9.23 -1.99 11.67
CA GLU A 103 8.99 -0.66 12.22
C GLU A 103 8.92 0.40 11.12
N LEU A 104 9.83 0.35 10.14
CA LEU A 104 9.81 1.28 9.01
C LEU A 104 8.52 1.19 8.21
N VAL A 105 8.05 -0.02 7.88
CA VAL A 105 6.79 -0.21 7.14
C VAL A 105 5.61 0.36 7.92
N ALA A 106 5.55 0.13 9.24
CA ALA A 106 4.49 0.69 10.08
C ALA A 106 4.56 2.23 10.16
N ALA A 107 5.76 2.80 10.28
CA ALA A 107 5.97 4.23 10.34
C ALA A 107 5.62 4.93 9.00
N LEU A 108 5.98 4.31 7.87
CA LEU A 108 5.60 4.78 6.54
C LEU A 108 4.08 4.80 6.38
N ASP A 109 3.38 3.76 6.85
CA ASP A 109 1.92 3.69 6.75
C ASP A 109 1.22 4.80 7.52
N GLY A 110 1.68 5.11 8.74
CA GLY A 110 1.16 6.23 9.51
C GLY A 110 1.42 7.59 8.85
N LEU A 111 2.64 7.78 8.33
CA LEU A 111 3.03 9.01 7.65
C LEU A 111 2.21 9.27 6.38
N VAL A 112 2.04 8.23 5.55
CA VAL A 112 1.32 8.34 4.27
C VAL A 112 -0.18 8.50 4.51
N LEU A 113 -0.75 7.84 5.52
CA LEU A 113 -2.16 8.00 5.88
C LEU A 113 -2.45 9.43 6.35
N ASP A 114 -1.61 9.98 7.24
CA ASP A 114 -1.74 11.37 7.71
C ASP A 114 -1.62 12.37 6.56
N ALA A 115 -0.64 12.16 5.67
CA ALA A 115 -0.44 13.00 4.50
C ALA A 115 -1.67 13.03 3.57
N LEU A 116 -2.27 11.87 3.30
CA LEU A 116 -3.50 11.80 2.50
C LEU A 116 -4.68 12.46 3.21
N LEU A 117 -4.84 12.22 4.52
CA LEU A 117 -5.91 12.81 5.33
C LEU A 117 -5.82 14.34 5.33
N CYS A 118 -4.62 14.87 5.54
CA CYS A 118 -4.33 16.30 5.58
C CYS A 118 -4.17 16.93 4.18
N ARG A 119 -4.23 16.13 3.10
CA ARG A 119 -4.04 16.57 1.71
C ARG A 119 -2.70 17.30 1.50
N GLN A 120 -1.66 16.77 2.12
CA GLN A 120 -0.31 17.32 2.01
C GLN A 120 0.27 17.04 0.62
N ALA A 121 1.09 17.98 0.14
CA ALA A 121 1.78 17.81 -1.13
C ALA A 121 2.97 16.85 -0.96
N PRO A 122 3.22 15.93 -1.91
CA PRO A 122 4.28 14.92 -1.81
C PRO A 122 5.66 15.49 -1.47
N GLU A 123 5.99 16.66 -2.01
CA GLU A 123 7.27 17.35 -1.82
C GLU A 123 7.53 17.85 -0.39
N THR A 124 6.47 17.98 0.42
CA THR A 124 6.58 18.43 1.81
C THR A 124 7.00 17.32 2.78
N LEU A 125 6.97 16.07 2.32
CA LEU A 125 7.27 14.88 3.13
C LEU A 125 8.64 14.32 2.79
N ASP A 126 9.44 14.17 3.83
CA ASP A 126 10.75 13.53 3.76
C ASP A 126 10.87 12.55 4.94
N PRO A 127 10.53 11.26 4.71
CA PRO A 127 10.49 10.27 5.78
C PRO A 127 11.83 10.17 6.53
N GLU A 128 12.94 10.20 5.79
CA GLU A 128 14.28 10.12 6.38
C GLU A 128 14.58 11.31 7.30
N GLN A 129 14.27 12.53 6.86
CA GLN A 129 14.45 13.72 7.68
C GLN A 129 13.50 13.74 8.89
N THR A 130 12.27 13.29 8.73
CA THR A 130 11.29 13.19 9.83
C THR A 130 11.79 12.25 10.91
N PHE A 131 12.20 11.03 10.54
CA PHE A 131 12.70 10.05 11.51
C PHE A 131 13.99 10.51 12.19
N LYS A 132 14.95 11.08 11.43
CA LYS A 132 16.18 11.66 12.00
C LYS A 132 15.90 12.80 12.98
N ARG A 133 14.96 13.70 12.65
CA ARG A 133 14.65 14.90 13.44
C ARG A 133 14.03 14.55 14.79
N PHE A 134 13.17 13.54 14.84
CA PHE A 134 12.44 13.19 16.06
C PHE A 134 13.12 12.09 16.88
N GLY A 135 13.93 11.22 16.27
CA GLY A 135 14.74 10.24 17.01
C GLY A 135 15.73 10.86 18.01
N ALA A 136 16.14 12.11 17.81
CA ALA A 136 17.02 12.85 18.71
C ALA A 136 16.27 13.66 19.80
N LYS A 137 14.94 13.72 19.76
CA LYS A 137 14.13 14.65 20.57
C LYS A 137 13.28 13.98 21.65
N PHE A 138 13.21 12.66 21.66
CA PHE A 138 12.54 11.90 22.70
C PHE A 138 13.59 11.07 23.45
N PRO A 139 13.60 11.12 24.79
CA PRO A 139 14.56 10.38 25.62
C PRO A 139 14.37 8.87 25.55
#